data_AF-A0A538K3R9-F1
#
_entry.id   AF-A0A538K3R9-F1
#
_cell.length_a   1.000
_cell.length_b   1.000
_cell.length_c   1.000
_cell.angle_alpha   90.00
_cell.angle_beta   90.00
_cell.angle_gamma   90.00
#
_symmetry.space_group_name_H-M   'P 1'
#
loop_
_entity.id
_entity.type
_entity.pdbx_description
1 polymer ?
#
loop_
_entity_poly.entity_id
_entity_poly.type
_entity_poly.pdbx_seq_one_letter_code
_entity_poly.pdbx_strand_id
1 'polypeptide(L)'
;MSRTIALMLVLAGVAAGVLAAGSSGAPQTQRTIGLITEGGAGGFFNKFDTGGKSAAAALGDRLAITEANGAPAQISRIKSLVARHAAAIAFHPDPATVKQVLPALARARAAGIATLSYELRSPGSVWVNQAAPAQVAQALADALASQ
;
A
#
# COMPACT_ATOMS: atom_id res chain seq x y z
N MET A 1 44.71 -51.80 12.55
CA MET A 1 43.66 -50.90 13.07
C MET A 1 44.39 -49.73 13.72
N SER A 2 44.28 -48.45 13.37
CA SER A 2 43.30 -47.69 12.58
C SER A 2 44.02 -46.47 11.93
N ARG A 3 43.84 -46.35 10.61
CA ARG A 3 43.87 -45.15 9.72
C ARG A 3 44.77 -43.94 10.07
N THR A 4 45.94 -43.93 9.45
CA THR A 4 46.64 -42.76 8.90
C THR A 4 45.85 -42.09 7.76
N ILE A 5 46.26 -40.85 7.42
CA ILE A 5 45.91 -39.95 6.28
C ILE A 5 45.26 -38.66 6.83
N ALA A 6 46.03 -37.66 7.25
CA ALA A 6 46.80 -36.70 6.43
C ALA A 6 45.90 -35.91 5.45
N LEU A 7 45.70 -34.62 5.72
CA LEU A 7 46.04 -33.54 4.79
C LEU A 7 45.86 -32.19 5.51
N MET A 8 46.92 -31.73 6.16
CA MET A 8 47.17 -30.30 6.33
C MET A 8 47.81 -29.81 5.03
N LEU A 9 47.14 -28.89 4.34
CA LEU A 9 47.72 -28.09 3.27
C LEU A 9 47.42 -26.62 3.58
N VAL A 10 48.45 -25.99 4.14
CA VAL A 10 48.63 -24.54 4.26
C VAL A 10 49.00 -24.02 2.87
N LEU A 11 48.40 -22.92 2.41
CA LEU A 11 49.09 -21.67 2.01
C LEU A 11 48.15 -20.71 1.26
N ALA A 12 47.98 -19.54 1.87
CA ALA A 12 48.07 -18.20 1.28
C ALA A 12 47.48 -17.94 -0.12
N GLY A 13 46.37 -17.20 -0.15
CA GLY A 13 45.86 -16.51 -1.32
C GLY A 13 45.28 -15.13 -0.95
N VAL A 14 46.14 -14.12 -1.00
CA VAL A 14 45.87 -12.72 -1.41
C VAL A 14 44.64 -11.99 -0.82
N ALA A 15 44.96 -11.08 0.09
CA ALA A 15 44.45 -9.72 0.28
C ALA A 15 43.29 -9.17 -0.57
N ALA A 16 42.47 -8.39 0.14
CA ALA A 16 41.78 -7.17 -0.32
C ALA A 16 40.67 -7.33 -1.36
N GLY A 17 39.46 -6.97 -0.95
CA GLY A 17 38.37 -6.68 -1.89
C GLY A 17 37.04 -7.35 -1.58
N VAL A 18 36.67 -7.53 -0.30
CA VAL A 18 35.22 -7.57 -0.03
C VAL A 18 34.74 -6.15 -0.18
N LEU A 19 34.35 -5.85 -1.41
CA LEU A 19 33.65 -4.65 -1.83
C LEU A 19 32.59 -4.36 -0.76
N ALA A 20 32.84 -3.32 0.02
CA ALA A 20 31.76 -2.50 0.52
C ALA A 20 30.99 -2.08 -0.73
N ALA A 21 29.99 -2.86 -1.10
CA ALA A 21 28.95 -2.45 -2.00
C ALA A 21 28.28 -1.28 -1.28
N GLY A 22 28.84 -0.09 -1.52
CA GLY A 22 28.25 1.15 -1.13
C GLY A 22 26.82 1.08 -1.65
N SER A 23 25.88 1.01 -0.72
CA SER A 23 24.56 1.55 -0.93
C SER A 23 24.81 2.98 -1.37
N SER A 24 24.86 3.18 -2.68
CA SER A 24 24.87 4.50 -3.30
C SER A 24 23.64 5.20 -2.75
N GLY A 25 23.86 6.01 -1.72
CA GLY A 25 22.86 6.78 -1.00
C GLY A 25 22.37 7.94 -1.86
N ALA A 26 21.93 7.64 -3.07
CA ALA A 26 20.99 8.51 -3.75
C ALA A 26 19.79 8.62 -2.81
N PRO A 27 19.40 9.84 -2.41
CA PRO A 27 18.17 10.02 -1.65
C PRO A 27 17.06 9.33 -2.42
N GLN A 28 16.40 8.34 -1.81
CA GLN A 28 15.19 7.78 -2.40
C GLN A 28 14.23 8.96 -2.54
N THR A 29 13.94 9.38 -3.78
CA THR A 29 13.01 10.47 -4.02
C THR A 29 11.71 10.13 -3.33
N GLN A 30 11.30 10.96 -2.37
CA GLN A 30 10.08 10.73 -1.60
C GLN A 30 8.90 10.62 -2.57
N ARG A 31 8.28 9.44 -2.65
CA ARG A 31 7.15 9.21 -3.57
C ARG A 31 5.85 9.65 -2.92
N THR A 32 4.88 10.02 -3.74
CA THR A 32 3.53 10.34 -3.25
C THR A 32 2.63 9.13 -3.38
N ILE A 33 2.02 8.72 -2.26
CA ILE A 33 0.92 7.76 -2.21
C ILE A 33 -0.38 8.56 -2.05
N GLY A 34 -1.33 8.39 -2.97
CA GLY A 34 -2.65 9.02 -2.88
C GLY A 34 -3.63 8.18 -2.07
N LEU A 35 -4.34 8.80 -1.14
CA LEU A 35 -5.49 8.20 -0.44
C LEU A 35 -6.74 9.03 -0.74
N ILE A 36 -7.73 8.42 -1.39
CA ILE A 36 -9.02 9.03 -1.69
C ILE A 36 -10.02 8.52 -0.66
N THR A 37 -10.53 9.44 0.16
CA THR A 37 -11.51 9.20 1.24
C THR A 37 -12.89 9.72 0.83
N GLU A 38 -13.92 9.23 1.50
CA GLU A 38 -15.25 9.84 1.44
C GLU A 38 -15.30 11.05 2.37
N GLY A 39 -15.78 12.17 1.84
CA GLY A 39 -15.97 13.41 2.59
C GLY A 39 -17.28 13.38 3.38
N GLY A 40 -17.29 14.01 4.56
CA GLY A 40 -18.48 14.08 5.41
C GLY A 40 -18.69 12.88 6.33
N ALA A 41 -17.73 11.95 6.43
CA ALA A 41 -17.84 10.72 7.22
C ALA A 41 -17.66 10.91 8.75
N GLY A 42 -18.13 12.03 9.32
CA GLY A 42 -18.14 12.25 10.78
C GLY A 42 -16.79 12.13 11.50
N GLY A 43 -15.67 12.32 10.79
CA GLY A 43 -14.32 12.15 11.32
C GLY A 43 -13.78 10.72 11.32
N PHE A 44 -14.50 9.74 10.76
CA PHE A 44 -14.04 8.35 10.62
C PHE A 44 -12.65 8.27 9.98
N PHE A 45 -12.43 8.98 8.88
CA PHE A 45 -11.15 8.99 8.17
C PHE A 45 -10.05 9.84 8.84
N ASN A 46 -10.32 10.56 9.93
CA ASN A 46 -9.28 11.33 10.63
C ASN A 46 -8.18 10.41 11.19
N LYS A 47 -8.52 9.17 11.57
CA LYS A 47 -7.54 8.18 12.06
C LYS A 47 -6.69 7.59 10.94
N PHE A 48 -7.20 7.56 9.71
CA PHE A 48 -6.41 7.20 8.53
C PHE A 48 -5.29 8.21 8.30
N ASP A 49 -5.51 9.47 8.68
CA ASP A 49 -4.49 10.50 8.58
C ASP A 49 -3.26 10.18 9.44
N THR A 50 -3.48 9.88 10.73
CA THR A 50 -2.37 9.61 11.66
C THR A 50 -1.65 8.30 11.30
N GLY A 51 -2.39 7.19 11.16
CA GLY A 51 -1.78 5.90 10.86
C GLY A 51 -1.14 5.85 9.48
N GLY A 52 -1.84 6.37 8.47
CA GLY A 52 -1.38 6.36 7.08
C GLY A 52 -0.18 7.25 6.83
N LYS A 53 -0.14 8.48 7.38
CA LYS A 53 1.04 9.36 7.25
C LYS A 53 2.25 8.75 7.93
N SER A 54 2.08 8.17 9.12
CA SER A 54 3.18 7.50 9.84
C SER A 54 3.72 6.31 9.04
N ALA A 55 2.85 5.47 8.49
CA ALA A 55 3.25 4.32 7.69
C ALA A 55 3.97 4.74 6.39
N ALA A 56 3.46 5.75 5.68
CA ALA A 56 4.12 6.28 4.49
C ALA A 56 5.50 6.86 4.83
N ALA A 57 5.62 7.64 5.91
CA ALA A 57 6.89 8.20 6.34
C ALA A 57 7.91 7.12 6.70
N ALA A 58 7.49 6.03 7.36
CA ALA A 58 8.36 4.90 7.67
C ALA A 58 8.92 4.18 6.41
N LEU A 59 8.22 4.31 5.28
CA LEU A 59 8.65 3.82 3.97
C LEU A 59 9.48 4.84 3.17
N GLY A 60 9.71 6.04 3.71
CA GLY A 60 10.35 7.15 3.00
C GLY A 60 9.44 7.84 1.97
N ASP A 61 8.12 7.64 2.05
CA ASP A 61 7.11 8.20 1.15
C ASP A 61 6.29 9.30 1.84
N ARG A 62 5.43 9.97 1.09
CA ARG A 62 4.42 10.92 1.58
C ARG A 62 3.03 10.39 1.26
N LEU A 63 2.11 10.50 2.23
CA LEU A 63 0.69 10.28 1.99
C LEU A 63 0.00 11.62 1.62
N ALA A 64 -0.75 11.62 0.51
CA ALA A 64 -1.61 12.71 0.09
C ALA A 64 -3.07 12.28 0.19
N ILE A 65 -3.76 12.78 1.22
CA ILE A 65 -5.16 12.46 1.48
C ILE A 65 -6.05 13.50 0.80
N THR A 66 -7.06 13.03 0.07
CA THR A 66 -8.07 13.88 -0.57
C THR A 66 -9.44 13.29 -0.39
N GLU A 67 -10.45 14.14 -0.32
CA GLU A 67 -11.86 13.72 -0.30
C GLU A 67 -12.46 13.75 -1.72
N ALA A 68 -13.31 12.76 -2.01
CA ALA A 68 -14.13 12.73 -3.20
C ALA A 68 -15.37 11.85 -3.06
N ASN A 69 -16.54 12.48 -3.23
CA ASN A 69 -17.84 11.82 -3.18
C ASN A 69 -18.40 11.62 -4.59
N GLY A 70 -18.83 10.39 -4.88
CA GLY A 70 -19.36 9.98 -6.18
C GLY A 70 -18.30 9.87 -7.29
N ALA A 71 -18.65 9.16 -8.36
CA ALA A 71 -17.74 8.84 -9.45
C ALA A 71 -17.07 10.07 -10.11
N PRO A 72 -17.74 11.19 -10.44
CA PRO A 72 -17.10 12.32 -11.10
C PRO A 72 -15.94 12.91 -10.28
N ALA A 73 -16.13 13.07 -8.97
CA ALA A 73 -15.09 13.57 -8.08
C ALA A 73 -13.94 12.57 -7.97
N GLN A 74 -14.23 11.26 -7.79
CA GLN A 74 -13.20 10.23 -7.69
C GLN A 74 -12.36 10.14 -8.96
N ILE A 75 -12.99 10.17 -10.14
CA ILE A 75 -12.31 10.17 -11.44
C ILE A 75 -11.39 11.40 -11.56
N SER A 76 -11.85 12.58 -11.14
CA SER A 76 -11.04 13.79 -11.15
C SER A 76 -9.81 13.67 -10.24
N ARG A 77 -9.97 13.14 -9.02
CA ARG A 77 -8.86 12.91 -8.08
C ARG A 77 -7.85 11.90 -8.63
N ILE A 78 -8.32 10.78 -9.20
CA ILE A 78 -7.44 9.79 -9.82
C ILE A 78 -6.63 10.43 -10.95
N LYS A 79 -7.28 11.11 -11.91
CA LYS A 79 -6.58 11.82 -13.00
C LYS A 79 -5.53 12.79 -12.48
N SER A 80 -5.85 13.51 -11.41
CA SER A 80 -4.94 14.45 -10.79
C SER A 80 -3.72 13.78 -10.14
N LEU A 81 -3.90 12.63 -9.49
CA LEU A 81 -2.81 11.84 -8.93
C LEU A 81 -1.92 11.23 -10.03
N VAL A 82 -2.53 10.78 -11.14
CA VAL A 82 -1.77 10.32 -12.32
C VAL A 82 -0.91 11.46 -12.89
N ALA A 83 -1.49 12.64 -13.10
CA ALA A 83 -0.76 13.80 -13.64
C ALA A 83 0.39 14.28 -12.73
N ARG A 84 0.30 14.01 -11.42
CA ARG A 84 1.36 14.30 -10.44
C ARG A 84 2.35 13.17 -10.24
N HIS A 85 2.25 12.10 -11.03
CA HIS A 85 3.10 10.91 -10.91
C HIS A 85 3.08 10.29 -9.51
N ALA A 86 1.90 10.19 -8.89
CA ALA A 86 1.75 9.42 -7.66
C ALA A 86 2.24 7.98 -7.89
N ALA A 87 2.95 7.40 -6.92
CA ALA A 87 3.45 6.03 -7.02
C ALA A 87 2.35 4.99 -6.82
N ALA A 88 1.34 5.31 -6.01
CA ALA A 88 0.19 4.44 -5.76
C ALA A 88 -1.07 5.25 -5.39
N ILE A 89 -2.24 4.63 -5.58
CA ILE A 89 -3.54 5.20 -5.21
C ILE A 89 -4.38 4.16 -4.45
N ALA A 90 -4.76 4.48 -3.22
CA ALA A 90 -5.81 3.80 -2.49
C ALA A 90 -7.10 4.64 -2.57
N PHE A 91 -8.25 4.02 -2.82
CA PHE A 91 -9.53 4.75 -2.86
C PHE A 91 -10.62 4.00 -2.09
N HIS A 92 -11.52 4.76 -1.46
CA HIS A 92 -12.75 4.27 -0.88
C HIS A 92 -13.83 4.22 -1.97
N PRO A 93 -14.25 3.03 -2.43
CA PRO A 93 -15.26 2.94 -3.49
C PRO A 93 -16.63 3.42 -3.02
N ASP A 94 -17.36 4.09 -3.90
CA ASP A 94 -18.82 4.22 -3.77
C ASP A 94 -19.47 3.01 -4.48
N PRO A 95 -20.16 2.09 -3.76
CA PRO A 95 -20.78 0.91 -4.36
C PRO A 95 -21.76 1.23 -5.49
N ALA A 96 -22.46 2.36 -5.41
CA ALA A 96 -23.45 2.75 -6.42
C ALA A 96 -22.79 3.17 -7.74
N THR A 97 -21.55 3.68 -7.69
CA THR A 97 -20.92 4.32 -8.85
C THR A 97 -19.54 3.75 -9.22
N VAL A 98 -19.01 2.77 -8.46
CA VAL A 98 -17.65 2.22 -8.64
C VAL A 98 -17.33 1.76 -10.06
N LYS A 99 -18.31 1.20 -10.78
CA LYS A 99 -18.14 0.75 -12.18
C LYS A 99 -17.69 1.88 -13.11
N GLN A 100 -18.11 3.11 -12.85
CA GLN A 100 -17.76 4.30 -13.64
C GLN A 100 -16.31 4.75 -13.39
N VAL A 101 -15.73 4.40 -12.24
CA VAL A 101 -14.37 4.78 -11.83
C VAL A 101 -13.32 3.82 -12.41
N LEU A 102 -13.69 2.57 -12.71
CA LEU A 102 -12.78 1.53 -13.20
C LEU A 102 -11.92 1.94 -14.40
N PRO A 103 -12.43 2.65 -15.44
CA PRO A 103 -11.59 3.09 -16.55
C PRO A 103 -10.48 4.06 -16.15
N ALA A 104 -10.73 4.94 -15.16
CA ALA A 104 -9.70 5.86 -14.65
C ALA A 104 -8.60 5.12 -13.89
N LEU A 105 -8.98 4.11 -13.08
CA LEU A 105 -8.02 3.25 -12.37
C LEU A 105 -7.20 2.40 -13.34
N ALA A 106 -7.81 1.88 -14.40
CA ALA A 106 -7.10 1.14 -15.45
C ALA A 106 -6.03 2.01 -16.13
N ARG A 107 -6.34 3.28 -16.43
CA ARG A 107 -5.36 4.24 -16.97
C ARG A 107 -4.23 4.54 -15.99
N ALA A 108 -4.54 4.67 -14.69
CA ALA A 108 -3.49 4.83 -13.67
C ALA A 108 -2.54 3.62 -13.64
N ARG A 109 -3.08 2.40 -13.63
CA ARG A 109 -2.29 1.16 -13.69
C ARG A 109 -1.44 1.07 -14.96
N ALA A 110 -1.99 1.44 -16.12
CA ALA A 110 -1.25 1.48 -17.38
C ALA A 110 -0.09 2.49 -17.36
N ALA A 111 -0.17 3.54 -16.54
CA ALA A 111 0.91 4.49 -16.29
C ALA A 111 1.90 4.02 -15.20
N GLY A 112 1.82 2.77 -14.75
CA GLY A 112 2.70 2.19 -13.72
C GLY A 112 2.29 2.52 -12.28
N ILE A 113 1.09 3.08 -12.07
CA ILE A 113 0.62 3.48 -10.73
C ILE A 113 -0.21 2.34 -10.14
N ALA A 114 0.28 1.76 -9.04
CA ALA A 114 -0.45 0.71 -8.33
C ALA A 114 -1.76 1.27 -7.75
N THR A 115 -2.84 0.49 -7.80
CA THR A 115 -4.12 0.93 -7.22
C THR A 115 -4.80 -0.17 -6.42
N LEU A 116 -5.39 0.19 -5.28
CA LEU A 116 -6.14 -0.70 -4.39
C LEU A 116 -7.41 -0.04 -3.86
N SER A 117 -8.33 -0.84 -3.34
CA SER A 117 -9.52 -0.37 -2.63
C SER A 117 -9.42 -0.73 -1.16
N TYR A 118 -10.01 0.08 -0.30
CA TYR A 118 -10.03 -0.15 1.14
C TYR A 118 -11.43 0.12 1.70
N GLU A 119 -11.74 -0.48 2.86
CA GLU A 119 -13.07 -0.58 3.49
C GLU A 119 -14.09 -1.31 2.61
N LEU A 120 -14.39 -0.77 1.43
CA LEU A 120 -15.30 -1.37 0.46
C LEU A 120 -14.55 -2.01 -0.71
N ARG A 121 -15.11 -3.11 -1.21
CA ARG A 121 -14.52 -3.88 -2.31
C ARG A 121 -14.78 -3.19 -3.65
N SER A 122 -13.73 -3.04 -4.46
CA SER A 122 -13.85 -2.71 -5.89
C SER A 122 -13.55 -3.93 -6.76
N PRO A 123 -14.29 -4.15 -7.87
CA PRO A 123 -13.95 -5.17 -8.87
C PRO A 123 -12.52 -5.00 -9.40
N GLY A 124 -11.80 -6.12 -9.55
CA GLY A 124 -10.45 -6.15 -10.11
C GLY A 124 -9.37 -5.45 -9.26
N SER A 125 -9.67 -5.17 -7.99
CA SER A 125 -8.75 -4.51 -7.06
C SER A 125 -8.26 -5.48 -5.99
N VAL A 126 -7.01 -5.31 -5.54
CA VAL A 126 -6.63 -5.73 -4.19
C VAL A 126 -7.52 -4.98 -3.21
N TRP A 127 -8.14 -5.70 -2.27
CA TRP A 127 -9.06 -5.12 -1.28
C TRP A 127 -8.45 -5.26 0.11
N VAL A 128 -8.23 -4.13 0.76
CA VAL A 128 -7.82 -4.05 2.17
C VAL A 128 -9.08 -3.87 3.00
N ASN A 129 -9.40 -4.88 3.81
CA ASN A 129 -10.61 -4.94 4.62
C ASN A 129 -10.23 -5.00 6.10
N GLN A 130 -10.97 -4.30 6.95
CA GLN A 130 -10.76 -4.23 8.40
C GLN A 130 -11.05 -5.55 9.10
N ALA A 131 -12.04 -6.32 8.61
CA ALA A 131 -12.44 -7.60 9.17
C ALA A 131 -13.27 -8.39 8.16
N ALA A 132 -13.18 -9.73 8.17
CA ALA A 132 -14.01 -10.54 7.30
C ALA A 132 -15.50 -10.37 7.65
N PRO A 133 -16.42 -10.23 6.67
CA PRO A 133 -17.84 -10.04 6.95
C PRO A 133 -18.45 -11.13 7.86
N ALA A 134 -18.02 -12.38 7.70
CA ALA A 134 -18.47 -13.48 8.55
C ALA A 134 -18.04 -13.31 10.02
N GLN A 135 -16.83 -12.78 10.27
CA GLN A 135 -16.34 -12.51 11.62
C GLN A 135 -17.10 -11.35 12.26
N VAL A 136 -17.42 -10.31 11.49
CA VAL A 136 -18.26 -9.21 11.97
C VAL A 136 -19.65 -9.72 12.33
N ALA A 137 -20.28 -10.53 11.47
CA ALA A 137 -21.59 -11.10 11.74
C ALA A 137 -21.59 -11.99 12.99
N GLN A 138 -20.56 -12.82 13.16
CA GLN A 138 -20.40 -13.64 14.36
C GLN A 138 -20.27 -12.78 15.62
N ALA A 139 -19.36 -11.80 15.60
CA ALA A 139 -19.14 -10.93 16.74
C ALA A 139 -20.40 -10.12 17.13
N LEU A 140 -21.21 -9.72 16.15
CA LEU A 140 -22.50 -9.06 16.39
C LEU A 140 -23.49 -10.02 17.06
N ALA A 141 -23.60 -11.26 16.59
CA ALA A 141 -24.47 -12.27 17.18
C ALA A 141 -24.07 -12.58 18.63
N ASP A 142 -22.77 -12.77 18.88
CA ASP A 142 -22.24 -13.04 20.23
C ASP A 142 -22.48 -11.85 21.16
N ALA A 143 -22.21 -10.63 20.70
CA ALA A 143 -22.45 -9.42 21.49
C ALA A 143 -23.93 -9.28 21.85
N LEU A 144 -24.85 -9.47 20.90
CA LEU A 144 -26.30 -9.39 21.13
C LEU A 144 -26.80 -10.47 22.09
N ALA A 145 -26.26 -11.69 22.02
CA ALA A 145 -26.63 -12.79 22.92
C ALA A 145 -26.11 -12.58 24.35
N SER A 146 -25.11 -11.72 24.55
CA SER A 146 -24.52 -11.41 25.85
C SER A 146 -25.09 -10.18 26.55
N GLN A 147 -26.08 -9.50 25.94
CA GLN A 147 -26.77 -8.34 26.53
C GLN A 147 -27.82 -8.75 27.57
#